data_AF-A0A0F9JKU9-F1
#
_entry.id   AF-A0A0F9JKU9-F1
#
_cell.length_a   1.000
_cell.length_b   1.000
_cell.length_c   1.000
_cell.angle_alpha   90.00
_cell.angle_beta   90.00
_cell.angle_gamma   90.00
#
_symmetry.space_group_name_H-M   'P 1'
#
loop_
_entity.id
_entity.type
_entity.pdbx_description
1 polymer ?
#
loop_
_entity_poly.entity_id
_entity_poly.type
_entity_poly.pdbx_seq_one_letter_code
_entity_poly.pdbx_strand_id
1 'polypeptide(L)'
;MTEISKERIKKFWEQCGFVHWKGSLYWYPDDTGAKRLPPVTGYEALAPLFKYAVLLAIDKIMAEQECSSDVAYAILFDKWLQELVLIIPEVATALFLVLERVLVKEEQSIL
;
A
#
# COMPACT_ATOMS: atom_id res chain seq x y z
N MET A 1 7.57 11.35 13.97
CA MET A 1 7.40 10.42 12.82
C MET A 1 6.66 9.21 13.31
N THR A 2 5.57 8.82 12.67
CA THR A 2 4.87 7.56 12.98
C THR A 2 5.74 6.42 12.46
N GLU A 3 6.43 5.71 13.35
CA GLU A 3 7.26 4.58 12.95
C GLU A 3 6.39 3.46 12.36
N ILE A 4 6.70 3.03 11.13
CA ILE A 4 6.00 1.94 10.48
C ILE A 4 6.62 0.64 10.99
N SER A 5 5.88 -0.10 11.82
CA SER A 5 6.36 -1.37 12.36
C SER A 5 6.46 -2.46 11.29
N LYS A 6 7.31 -3.45 11.54
CA LYS A 6 7.47 -4.62 10.65
C LYS A 6 6.17 -5.41 10.52
N GLU A 7 5.36 -5.44 11.57
CA GLU A 7 4.07 -6.12 11.63
C GLU A 7 3.03 -5.42 10.74
N ARG A 8 3.02 -4.08 10.70
CA ARG A 8 2.15 -3.30 9.80
C ARG A 8 2.47 -3.56 8.34
N ILE A 9 3.76 -3.51 8.01
CA ILE A 9 4.27 -3.82 6.67
C ILE A 9 3.88 -5.24 6.27
N LYS A 10 4.08 -6.21 7.17
CA LYS A 10 3.72 -7.60 6.95
C LYS A 10 2.22 -7.78 6.67
N LYS A 11 1.34 -7.22 7.52
CA LYS A 11 -0.11 -7.32 7.36
C LYS A 11 -0.59 -6.70 6.04
N PHE A 12 -0.05 -5.53 5.69
CA PHE A 12 -0.38 -4.85 4.44
C PHE A 12 -0.04 -5.69 3.21
N TRP A 13 1.16 -6.28 3.18
CA TRP A 13 1.55 -7.13 2.07
C TRP A 13 0.71 -8.41 1.99
N GLU A 14 0.35 -9.03 3.12
CA GLU A 14 -0.58 -10.17 3.13
C GLU A 14 -1.94 -9.80 2.49
N GLN A 15 -2.47 -8.60 2.79
CA GLN A 15 -3.71 -8.09 2.16
C GLN A 15 -3.57 -7.92 0.64
N CYS A 16 -2.36 -7.66 0.16
CA CYS A 16 -2.07 -7.58 -1.28
C CYS A 16 -1.86 -8.97 -1.92
N GLY A 17 -2.07 -10.07 -1.20
CA GLY A 17 -1.97 -11.44 -1.72
C GLY A 17 -0.58 -12.09 -1.60
N PHE A 18 0.32 -11.52 -0.80
CA PHE A 18 1.70 -12.01 -0.64
C PHE A 18 1.78 -13.11 0.42
N VAL A 19 2.69 -14.08 0.24
CA VAL A 19 2.73 -15.31 1.04
C VAL A 19 3.96 -15.44 1.94
N HIS A 20 3.82 -16.24 2.99
CA HIS A 20 4.93 -16.56 3.89
C HIS A 20 5.77 -17.72 3.37
N TRP A 21 7.08 -17.61 3.56
CA TRP A 21 8.00 -18.73 3.45
C TRP A 21 8.99 -18.70 4.61
N LYS A 22 9.07 -19.78 5.39
CA LYS A 22 9.98 -19.91 6.56
C LYS A 22 9.97 -18.67 7.50
N GLY A 23 8.79 -18.14 7.79
CA GLY A 23 8.61 -17.05 8.76
C GLY A 23 8.99 -15.64 8.28
N SER A 24 9.33 -15.46 7.00
CA SER A 24 9.37 -14.12 6.38
C SER A 24 8.41 -14.06 5.19
N LEU A 25 8.05 -12.84 4.79
CA LEU A 25 7.15 -12.63 3.65
C LEU A 25 7.96 -12.59 2.35
N TYR A 26 7.51 -13.37 1.37
CA TYR A 26 8.16 -13.55 0.08
C TYR A 26 7.11 -13.48 -1.06
N TRP A 27 7.59 -13.29 -2.30
CA TRP A 27 6.87 -13.46 -3.59
C TRP A 27 5.85 -12.39 -3.98
N TYR A 28 5.94 -11.90 -5.22
CA TYR A 28 4.80 -11.31 -5.92
C TYR A 28 3.83 -12.41 -6.35
N PRO A 29 2.50 -12.16 -6.39
CA PRO A 29 1.51 -13.11 -6.89
C PRO A 29 1.80 -13.78 -8.25
N ASP A 30 2.70 -13.23 -9.08
CA ASP A 30 3.09 -13.79 -10.38
C ASP A 30 4.56 -14.27 -10.47
N ASP A 31 5.33 -14.21 -9.38
CA ASP A 31 6.72 -14.68 -9.36
C ASP A 31 6.80 -16.18 -9.03
N THR A 32 7.78 -16.88 -9.62
CA THR A 32 8.06 -18.31 -9.35
C THR A 32 9.38 -18.55 -8.58
N GLY A 33 10.01 -17.50 -8.04
CA GLY A 33 11.22 -17.59 -7.20
C GLY A 33 11.09 -16.93 -5.82
N ALA A 34 11.70 -17.53 -4.80
CA ALA A 34 11.69 -17.00 -3.44
C ALA A 34 12.53 -15.71 -3.33
N LYS A 35 11.85 -14.55 -3.35
CA LYS A 35 12.45 -13.23 -3.09
C LYS A 35 11.81 -12.59 -1.88
N ARG A 36 12.65 -12.13 -0.95
CA ARG A 36 12.21 -11.39 0.23
C ARG A 36 11.70 -10.03 -0.25
N LEU A 37 10.58 -9.58 0.29
CA LEU A 37 10.08 -8.25 -0.06
C LEU A 37 11.02 -7.15 0.47
N PRO A 38 11.23 -6.09 -0.33
CA PRO A 38 12.02 -4.95 0.10
C PRO A 38 11.34 -4.21 1.26
N PRO A 39 12.11 -3.52 2.11
CA PRO A 39 11.54 -2.59 3.07
C PRO A 39 10.83 -1.43 2.35
N VAL A 40 9.85 -0.82 3.00
CA VAL A 40 9.02 0.25 2.41
C VAL A 40 9.67 1.64 2.49
N THR A 41 10.98 1.65 2.25
CA THR A 41 11.89 2.80 2.35
C THR A 41 12.87 2.81 1.18
N GLY A 42 12.59 2.05 0.12
CA GLY A 42 13.46 1.92 -1.04
C GLY A 42 12.65 1.95 -2.32
N TYR A 43 13.30 2.34 -3.42
CA TYR A 43 12.66 2.37 -4.75
C TYR A 43 12.15 0.98 -5.17
N GLU A 44 12.78 -0.11 -4.72
CA GLU A 44 12.32 -1.47 -5.03
C GLU A 44 10.92 -1.75 -4.47
N ALA A 45 10.49 -1.03 -3.42
CA ALA A 45 9.14 -1.18 -2.88
C ALA A 45 8.06 -0.56 -3.77
N LEU A 46 8.40 0.37 -4.68
CA LEU A 46 7.40 1.03 -5.52
C LEU A 46 6.79 0.08 -6.54
N ALA A 47 7.59 -0.79 -7.18
CA ALA A 47 7.11 -1.70 -8.21
C ALA A 47 5.90 -2.55 -7.74
N PRO A 48 5.96 -3.24 -6.59
CA PRO A 48 4.79 -3.92 -6.06
C PRO A 48 3.66 -3.02 -5.59
N LEU A 49 3.96 -1.86 -5.01
CA LEU A 49 2.90 -0.92 -4.61
C LEU A 49 2.06 -0.53 -5.82
N PHE A 50 2.68 -0.19 -6.95
CA PHE A 50 1.95 0.11 -8.19
C PHE A 50 1.20 -1.09 -8.76
N LYS A 51 1.82 -2.27 -8.72
CA LYS A 51 1.28 -3.46 -9.37
C LYS A 51 0.08 -4.07 -8.64
N TYR A 52 0.07 -4.02 -7.32
CA TYR A 52 -0.96 -4.69 -6.51
C TYR A 52 -1.73 -3.70 -5.63
N ALA A 53 -1.01 -2.97 -4.79
CA ALA A 53 -1.66 -2.17 -3.75
C ALA A 53 -2.43 -0.96 -4.31
N VAL A 54 -1.87 -0.27 -5.30
CA VAL A 54 -2.53 0.87 -5.96
C VAL A 54 -3.79 0.41 -6.66
N LEU A 55 -3.76 -0.69 -7.42
CA LEU A 55 -4.96 -1.20 -8.09
C LEU A 55 -6.08 -1.51 -7.10
N LEU A 56 -5.76 -2.21 -6.00
CA LEU A 56 -6.73 -2.49 -4.94
C LEU A 56 -7.29 -1.21 -4.30
N ALA A 57 -6.46 -0.20 -4.10
CA ALA A 57 -6.89 1.08 -3.54
C ALA A 57 -7.80 1.85 -4.52
N ILE A 58 -7.50 1.80 -5.82
CA ILE A 58 -8.32 2.42 -6.86
C ILE A 58 -9.69 1.75 -6.93
N ASP A 59 -9.73 0.41 -6.98
CA ASP A 59 -10.98 -0.34 -7.00
C ASP A 59 -11.84 0.00 -5.77
N LYS A 60 -11.23 0.11 -4.60
CA LYS A 60 -11.93 0.49 -3.36
C LYS A 60 -12.49 1.91 -3.42
N ILE A 61 -11.68 2.89 -3.85
CA ILE A 61 -12.14 4.29 -3.98
C ILE A 61 -13.26 4.41 -5.01
N MET A 62 -13.14 3.72 -6.15
CA MET A 62 -14.18 3.71 -7.18
C MET A 62 -15.51 3.16 -6.64
N ALA A 63 -15.46 2.08 -5.87
CA ALA A 63 -16.65 1.47 -5.26
C ALA A 63 -17.28 2.39 -4.21
N GLU A 64 -16.49 3.01 -3.33
CA GLU A 64 -16.98 3.86 -2.23
C GLU A 64 -17.49 5.23 -2.70
N GLN A 65 -16.83 5.82 -3.70
CA GLN A 65 -17.14 7.17 -4.19
C GLN A 65 -18.00 7.16 -5.46
N GLU A 66 -18.39 5.98 -5.94
CA GLU A 66 -19.14 5.77 -7.19
C GLU A 66 -18.56 6.58 -8.36
N CYS A 67 -17.24 6.50 -8.55
CA CYS A 67 -16.50 7.35 -9.49
C CYS A 67 -15.73 6.54 -10.55
N SER A 68 -15.30 7.24 -11.61
CA SER A 68 -14.41 6.66 -12.62
C SER A 68 -13.00 6.40 -12.09
N SER A 69 -12.25 5.50 -12.72
CA SER A 69 -10.85 5.22 -12.40
C SER A 69 -9.98 6.47 -12.38
N ASP A 70 -10.13 7.38 -13.35
CA ASP A 70 -9.28 8.58 -13.45
C ASP A 70 -9.46 9.50 -12.24
N VAL A 71 -10.71 9.63 -11.78
CA VAL A 71 -11.05 10.37 -10.56
C VAL A 71 -10.49 9.67 -9.32
N ALA A 72 -10.59 8.34 -9.24
CA ALA A 72 -10.00 7.58 -8.13
C ALA A 72 -8.46 7.72 -8.08
N TYR A 73 -7.79 7.72 -9.23
CA TYR A 73 -6.35 7.96 -9.31
C TYR A 73 -5.98 9.36 -8.85
N ALA A 74 -6.73 10.38 -9.28
CA ALA A 74 -6.52 11.75 -8.83
C ALA A 74 -6.69 11.87 -7.30
N ILE A 75 -7.75 11.29 -6.73
CA ILE A 75 -7.99 11.26 -5.28
C ILE A 75 -6.83 10.60 -4.54
N LEU A 76 -6.37 9.45 -5.01
CA LEU A 76 -5.26 8.73 -4.40
C LEU A 76 -3.96 9.53 -4.47
N PHE A 77 -3.68 10.13 -5.62
CA PHE A 77 -2.51 10.96 -5.85
C PHE A 77 -2.49 12.21 -4.96
N ASP A 78 -3.63 12.89 -4.82
CA ASP A 78 -3.75 14.06 -3.94
C ASP A 78 -3.48 13.71 -2.48
N LYS A 79 -4.02 12.58 -1.99
CA LYS A 79 -3.72 12.07 -0.63
C LYS A 79 -2.23 11.79 -0.46
N TRP A 80 -1.58 11.24 -1.49
CA TRP A 80 -0.14 10.95 -1.46
C TRP A 80 0.72 12.21 -1.43
N LEU A 81 0.41 13.21 -2.26
CA LEU A 81 1.09 14.50 -2.25
C LEU A 81 0.95 15.19 -0.88
N GLN A 82 -0.22 15.11 -0.24
CA GLN A 82 -0.41 15.65 1.12
C GLN A 82 0.54 15.03 2.14
N GLU A 83 0.73 13.70 2.13
CA GLU A 83 1.67 13.03 3.04
C GLU A 83 3.14 13.38 2.74
N LEU A 84 3.50 13.51 1.46
CA LEU A 84 4.85 13.90 1.04
C LEU A 84 5.22 15.31 1.49
N VAL A 85 4.30 16.26 1.34
CA VAL A 85 4.54 17.67 1.68
C VAL A 85 4.63 17.89 3.19
N LEU A 86 3.89 17.12 3.98
CA LEU A 86 3.72 17.42 5.39
C LEU A 86 4.73 16.70 6.31
N ILE A 87 5.06 15.42 6.08
CA ILE A 87 5.63 14.60 7.18
C ILE A 87 6.69 13.56 6.72
N ILE A 88 6.76 13.17 5.43
CA ILE A 88 7.57 12.00 5.00
C ILE A 88 8.33 12.29 3.70
N PRO A 89 9.65 12.56 3.75
CA PRO A 89 10.44 12.82 2.55
C PRO A 89 10.64 11.57 1.67
N GLU A 90 10.43 10.38 2.25
CA GLU A 90 10.59 9.09 1.57
C GLU A 90 9.35 8.74 0.75
N VAL A 91 9.50 8.75 -0.57
CA VAL A 91 8.43 8.57 -1.56
C VAL A 91 7.62 7.30 -1.33
N ALA A 92 8.31 6.16 -1.14
CA ALA A 92 7.68 4.86 -0.93
C ALA A 92 6.92 4.77 0.40
N THR A 93 7.46 5.38 1.46
CA THR A 93 6.83 5.40 2.79
C THR A 93 5.55 6.22 2.78
N ALA A 94 5.56 7.39 2.15
CA ALA A 94 4.36 8.22 2.02
C ALA A 94 3.25 7.50 1.25
N LEU A 95 3.60 6.84 0.13
CA LEU A 95 2.65 6.09 -0.68
C LEU A 95 2.05 4.93 0.12
N PHE A 96 2.90 4.18 0.83
CA PHE A 96 2.46 3.08 1.68
C PHE A 96 1.47 3.54 2.74
N LEU A 97 1.71 4.66 3.44
CA LEU A 97 0.78 5.12 4.47
C LEU A 97 -0.57 5.52 3.90
N VAL A 98 -0.61 6.12 2.71
CA VAL A 98 -1.88 6.42 2.04
C VAL A 98 -2.60 5.13 1.67
N LEU A 99 -1.90 4.19 1.05
CA LEU A 99 -2.48 2.91 0.65
C LEU A 99 -2.96 2.10 1.85
N GLU A 100 -2.16 2.01 2.92
CA GLU A 100 -2.53 1.35 4.16
C GLU A 100 -3.77 2.01 4.75
N ARG A 101 -3.87 3.35 4.75
CA ARG A 101 -5.10 4.01 5.22
C ARG A 101 -6.30 3.71 4.34
N VAL A 102 -6.16 3.73 3.02
CA VAL A 102 -7.28 3.42 2.10
C VAL A 102 -7.71 1.97 2.26
N LEU A 103 -6.77 1.04 2.28
CA LEU A 103 -7.07 -0.40 2.34
C LEU A 103 -7.50 -0.86 3.75
N VAL A 104 -6.93 -0.29 4.82
CA VAL A 104 -7.18 -0.71 6.22
C VAL A 104 -8.28 0.10 6.91
N LYS A 105 -8.46 1.40 6.61
CA LYS A 105 -9.61 2.14 7.15
C LYS A 105 -10.86 1.71 6.40
N GLU A 106 -11.55 0.71 6.93
CA GLU A 106 -13.02 0.67 7.06
C GLU A 106 -13.50 -0.38 8.10
N GLU A 107 -12.64 -0.89 8.99
CA GLU A 107 -13.10 -1.71 10.14
C GLU A 107 -13.36 -0.90 11.43
N GLN A 108 -13.19 0.43 11.44
CA GLN A 108 -13.29 1.25 12.67
C GLN A 108 -14.24 2.46 12.60
N SER A 109 -15.26 2.45 11.74
CA SER A 109 -16.35 3.45 11.78
C SER A 109 -17.72 2.87 12.14
N ILE A 110 -17.73 1.79 12.92
CA ILE A 110 -18.89 1.35 13.69
C ILE A 110 -18.50 1.35 15.17
N LEU A 111 -18.55 2.53 15.80
CA LEU A 111 -18.71 2.70 17.24
C LEU A 111 -19.72 3.82 17.46
#